data_AF-A0A3M1JCG4-F1
#
_entry.id   AF-A0A3M1JCG4-F1
#
_cell.length_a   1.000
_cell.length_b   1.000
_cell.length_c   1.000
_cell.angle_alpha   90.00
_cell.angle_beta   90.00
_cell.angle_gamma   90.00
#
_symmetry.space_group_name_H-M   'P 1'
#
loop_
_entity.id
_entity.type
_entity.pdbx_description
1 polymer ?
#
loop_
_entity_poly.entity_id
_entity_poly.type
_entity_poly.pdbx_seq_one_letter_code
_entity_poly.pdbx_strand_id
1 'polypeptide(L)'
;NILYDDPNSQEDILFLGEAATGRSRSSLWFDNLARHFVLNGELFIGKKDNFRLRFGYSHLLRQELELSEYRSLAGFTYGLGIKINRFRIDYGRTTFHLAGGVNQLSIGTNLQEFR
;
A
#
# COMPACT_ATOMS: atom_id res chain seq x y z
N ASN A 1 14.47 -10.32 -9.44
CA ASN A 1 13.62 -10.93 -8.42
C ASN A 1 13.16 -12.27 -8.97
N ILE A 2 13.54 -13.40 -8.36
CA ILE A 2 13.27 -14.75 -8.89
C ILE A 2 12.15 -15.33 -8.05
N LEU A 3 11.03 -15.69 -8.68
CA LEU A 3 9.86 -16.27 -8.04
C LEU A 3 10.20 -17.69 -7.56
N TYR A 4 10.05 -17.96 -6.26
CA TYR A 4 10.13 -19.32 -5.71
C TYR A 4 8.77 -19.98 -5.91
N ASP A 5 8.71 -20.96 -6.82
CA ASP A 5 7.53 -21.78 -7.09
C ASP A 5 7.59 -22.98 -6.12
N ASP A 6 6.82 -22.94 -5.04
CA ASP A 6 6.77 -24.03 -4.06
C ASP A 6 5.80 -25.11 -4.57
N PRO A 7 6.29 -26.33 -4.90
CA PRO A 7 5.43 -27.41 -5.37
C PRO A 7 4.43 -27.92 -4.33
N ASN A 8 4.54 -27.51 -3.05
CA ASN A 8 3.68 -27.93 -1.95
C ASN A 8 2.68 -26.84 -1.48
N SER A 9 2.59 -25.68 -2.15
CA SER A 9 1.60 -24.67 -1.74
C SER A 9 0.18 -25.18 -2.00
N GLN A 10 -0.56 -25.53 -0.94
CA GLN A 10 -1.99 -25.83 -1.06
C GLN A 10 -2.71 -24.54 -1.38
N GLU A 11 -3.41 -24.52 -2.52
CA GLU A 11 -4.10 -23.34 -3.02
C GLU A 11 -5.21 -22.93 -2.06
N ASP A 12 -5.04 -21.78 -1.43
CA ASP A 12 -5.99 -21.21 -0.51
C ASP A 12 -7.29 -20.90 -1.28
N ILE A 13 -8.35 -21.57 -0.85
CA ILE A 13 -9.62 -21.67 -1.55
C ILE A 13 -10.26 -20.27 -1.64
N LEU A 14 -10.35 -19.75 -2.86
CA LEU A 14 -11.07 -18.52 -3.16
C LEU A 14 -12.53 -18.68 -2.69
N PHE A 15 -13.01 -17.76 -1.86
CA PHE A 15 -14.37 -17.71 -1.29
C PHE A 15 -15.51 -17.71 -2.33
N LEU A 16 -15.20 -17.70 -3.63
CA LEU A 16 -16.13 -17.85 -4.74
C LEU A 16 -15.84 -19.20 -5.40
N GLY A 17 -16.60 -20.23 -5.02
CA GLY A 17 -16.33 -21.65 -5.28
C GLY A 17 -16.21 -22.04 -6.75
N GLU A 18 -15.06 -21.79 -7.35
CA GLU A 18 -14.64 -22.39 -8.62
C GLU A 18 -13.21 -22.92 -8.45
N ALA A 19 -13.06 -24.24 -8.62
CA ALA A 19 -11.79 -24.93 -8.51
C ALA A 19 -10.83 -24.41 -9.59
N ALA A 20 -9.71 -23.79 -9.18
CA ALA A 20 -8.70 -23.31 -10.09
C ALA A 20 -7.97 -24.50 -10.75
N THR A 21 -8.29 -24.77 -12.01
CA THR A 21 -7.48 -25.64 -12.87
C THR A 21 -6.17 -24.92 -13.21
N GLY A 22 -5.05 -25.35 -12.61
CA GLY A 22 -3.65 -25.11 -13.02
C GLY A 22 -3.27 -23.68 -13.42
N ARG A 23 -2.43 -23.00 -12.61
CA ARG A 23 -1.85 -21.67 -12.92
C ARG A 23 -1.35 -21.57 -14.37
N SER A 24 -2.10 -20.88 -15.22
CA SER A 24 -1.73 -20.64 -16.63
C SER A 24 -0.49 -19.73 -16.71
N ARG A 25 0.35 -19.90 -17.74
CA ARG A 25 1.57 -19.09 -17.98
C ARG A 25 1.28 -17.58 -18.01
N SER A 26 0.08 -17.19 -18.42
CA SER A 26 -0.40 -15.80 -18.33
C SER A 26 -0.57 -15.34 -16.88
N SER A 27 -1.12 -16.17 -16.00
CA SER A 27 -1.29 -15.87 -14.57
C SER A 27 0.05 -15.59 -13.88
N LEU A 28 1.09 -16.38 -14.16
CA LEU A 28 2.43 -16.17 -13.63
C LEU A 28 3.08 -14.87 -14.15
N TRP A 29 2.73 -14.46 -15.36
CA TRP A 29 3.23 -13.20 -15.95
C TRP A 29 2.52 -11.98 -15.34
N PHE A 30 1.21 -12.02 -15.19
CA PHE A 30 0.43 -10.97 -14.51
C PHE A 30 0.80 -10.82 -13.04
N ASP A 31 1.08 -11.94 -12.37
CA ASP A 31 1.52 -11.94 -10.97
C ASP A 31 2.89 -11.27 -10.80
N ASN A 32 3.87 -11.61 -11.66
CA ASN A 32 5.17 -10.94 -11.68
C ASN A 32 5.09 -9.45 -12.03
N LEU A 33 4.18 -9.10 -12.94
CA LEU A 33 3.91 -7.72 -13.28
C LEU A 33 3.40 -6.98 -12.04
N ALA A 34 2.34 -7.48 -11.41
CA ALA A 34 1.69 -6.84 -10.25
C ALA A 34 2.64 -6.62 -9.07
N ARG A 35 3.63 -7.50 -8.86
CA ARG A 35 4.71 -7.33 -7.86
C ARG A 35 5.50 -6.03 -8.01
N HIS A 36 5.57 -5.46 -9.21
CA HIS A 36 6.31 -4.22 -9.45
C HIS A 36 5.40 -2.99 -9.52
N PHE A 37 4.08 -3.15 -9.31
CA PHE A 37 3.13 -2.05 -9.31
C PHE A 37 2.84 -1.55 -7.89
N VAL A 38 2.98 -0.23 -7.74
CA VAL A 38 2.56 0.51 -6.56
C VAL A 38 1.55 1.55 -7.00
N LEU A 39 0.35 1.51 -6.42
CA LEU A 39 -0.71 2.47 -6.71
C LEU A 39 -0.80 3.46 -5.56
N ASN A 40 -0.71 4.75 -5.85
CA ASN A 40 -0.86 5.81 -4.86
C ASN A 40 -1.84 6.86 -5.38
N GLY A 41 -2.70 7.37 -4.50
CA GLY A 41 -3.59 8.48 -4.75
C GLY A 41 -3.42 9.56 -3.69
N GLU A 42 -3.38 10.81 -4.15
CA GLU A 42 -3.42 11.99 -3.28
C GLU A 42 -4.60 12.87 -3.68
N LEU A 43 -5.40 13.26 -2.70
CA LEU A 43 -6.57 14.11 -2.83
C LEU A 43 -6.33 15.40 -2.06
N PHE A 44 -6.51 16.52 -2.75
CA PHE A 44 -6.43 17.86 -2.16
C PHE A 44 -7.85 18.39 -1.98
N ILE A 45 -8.17 18.81 -0.75
CA ILE A 45 -9.51 19.27 -0.39
C ILE A 45 -9.44 20.69 0.17
N GLY A 46 -10.25 21.58 -0.40
CA GLY A 46 -10.45 22.96 0.05
C GLY A 46 -9.79 24.00 -0.85
N LYS A 47 -10.23 25.26 -0.72
CA LYS A 47 -9.84 26.39 -1.60
C LYS A 47 -8.34 26.73 -1.58
N LYS A 48 -7.57 26.22 -0.61
CA LYS A 48 -6.14 26.49 -0.39
C LYS A 48 -5.33 25.22 -0.09
N ASP A 49 -5.84 24.06 -0.50
CA ASP A 49 -5.24 22.74 -0.18
C ASP A 49 -5.02 22.56 1.32
N ASN A 50 -5.99 23.02 2.11
CA ASN A 50 -5.94 22.98 3.57
C ASN A 50 -5.91 21.54 4.09
N PHE A 51 -6.52 20.62 3.34
CA PHE A 51 -6.55 19.20 3.68
C PHE A 51 -5.98 18.38 2.54
N ARG A 52 -5.16 17.40 2.91
CA ARG A 52 -4.56 16.42 2.00
C ARG A 52 -4.89 15.04 2.51
N LEU A 53 -5.45 14.20 1.67
CA LEU A 53 -5.65 12.79 1.96
C LEU A 53 -4.76 11.99 1.01
N ARG A 54 -3.99 11.07 1.57
CA ARG A 54 -3.12 10.17 0.81
C ARG A 54 -3.56 8.75 1.09
N PHE A 55 -3.61 7.94 0.06
CA PHE A 55 -3.80 6.50 0.17
C PHE A 55 -2.86 5.81 -0.82
N GLY A 56 -2.35 4.66 -0.45
CA GLY A 56 -1.40 3.90 -1.23
C GLY A 56 -1.59 2.42 -1.00
N TYR A 57 -1.34 1.65 -2.04
CA TYR A 57 -1.36 0.19 -2.01
C TYR A 57 -0.12 -0.33 -2.73
N SER A 58 0.71 -1.03 -1.97
CA SER A 58 1.92 -1.69 -2.47
C SER A 58 1.67 -3.18 -2.59
N HIS A 59 1.56 -3.67 -3.82
CA HIS A 59 1.27 -5.08 -4.09
C HIS A 59 2.47 -5.99 -3.75
N LEU A 60 3.70 -5.51 -3.97
CA LEU A 60 4.92 -6.21 -3.56
C LEU A 60 4.91 -6.54 -2.07
N LEU A 61 4.66 -5.53 -1.24
CA LEU A 61 4.62 -5.65 0.21
C LEU A 61 3.49 -6.55 0.68
N ARG A 62 2.37 -6.58 -0.05
CA ARG A 62 1.32 -7.56 0.24
C ARG A 62 1.83 -8.97 -0.03
N GLN A 63 2.37 -9.26 -1.21
CA GLN A 63 2.75 -10.62 -1.57
C GLN A 63 3.97 -11.16 -0.81
N GLU A 64 4.88 -10.30 -0.36
CA GLU A 64 6.03 -10.72 0.47
C GLU A 64 5.66 -10.91 1.96
N LEU A 65 4.59 -10.27 2.44
CA LEU A 65 4.16 -10.32 3.85
C LEU A 65 2.82 -11.02 4.07
N GLU A 66 2.19 -11.54 3.00
CA GLU A 66 0.99 -12.37 3.05
C GLU A 66 1.44 -13.76 3.51
N LEU A 67 1.34 -14.00 4.82
CA LEU A 67 1.50 -15.33 5.38
C LEU A 67 0.28 -16.16 4.95
N SER A 68 0.52 -17.36 4.41
CA SER A 68 -0.48 -18.27 3.80
C SER A 68 -1.71 -18.59 4.65
N GLU A 69 -1.76 -18.19 5.91
CA GLU A 69 -2.85 -18.50 6.85
C GLU A 69 -3.67 -17.27 7.29
N TYR A 70 -3.23 -16.04 6.99
CA TYR A 70 -3.93 -14.83 7.47
C TYR A 70 -4.06 -13.75 6.40
N ARG A 71 -5.33 -13.45 6.07
CA ARG A 71 -5.69 -12.34 5.19
C ARG A 71 -5.31 -11.01 5.83
N SER A 72 -4.30 -10.38 5.25
CA SER A 72 -3.55 -9.29 5.85
C SER A 72 -3.81 -7.95 5.17
N LEU A 73 -3.87 -6.85 5.95
CA LEU A 73 -3.82 -5.48 5.43
C LEU A 73 -2.38 -4.98 5.14
N ALA A 74 -1.43 -5.90 4.91
CA ALA A 74 -0.07 -5.59 4.51
C ALA A 74 -0.04 -4.76 3.22
N GLY A 75 0.79 -3.73 3.20
CA GLY A 75 1.04 -2.92 2.00
C GLY A 75 0.03 -1.78 1.80
N PHE A 76 -0.98 -1.64 2.66
CA PHE A 76 -1.82 -0.45 2.69
C PHE A 76 -1.11 0.69 3.43
N THR A 77 -1.11 1.86 2.78
CA THR A 77 -0.66 3.13 3.35
C THR A 77 -1.79 4.12 3.28
N TYR A 78 -1.96 4.92 4.32
CA TYR A 78 -2.87 6.06 4.31
C TYR A 78 -2.27 7.21 5.09
N GLY A 79 -2.66 8.42 4.74
CA GLY A 79 -2.16 9.64 5.37
C GLY A 79 -3.13 10.79 5.25
N LEU A 80 -2.97 11.72 6.18
CA LEU A 80 -3.74 12.94 6.30
C LEU A 80 -2.77 14.10 6.56
N GLY A 81 -2.94 15.19 5.81
CA GLY A 81 -2.18 16.41 5.95
C GLY A 81 -3.09 17.61 6.15
N ILE A 82 -2.70 18.51 7.03
CA ILE A 82 -3.39 19.76 7.27
C ILE A 82 -2.41 20.92 7.08
N LYS A 83 -2.82 21.93 6.29
CA LYS A 83 -2.10 23.20 6.16
C LYS A 83 -2.80 24.26 7.02
N ILE A 84 -2.09 24.77 8.02
CA ILE A 84 -2.54 25.87 8.88
C ILE A 84 -1.63 27.07 8.63
N ASN A 85 -2.15 28.05 7.91
CA ASN A 85 -1.41 29.25 7.50
C ASN A 85 -0.09 28.89 6.79
N ARG A 86 1.06 29.04 7.47
CA ARG A 86 2.39 28.71 6.94
C ARG A 86 2.91 27.31 7.27
N PHE A 87 2.27 26.65 8.24
CA PHE A 87 2.68 25.33 8.71
C PHE A 87 1.90 24.25 8.00
N ARG A 88 2.59 23.18 7.64
CA ARG A 88 1.99 21.94 7.13
C ARG A 88 2.33 20.83 8.10
N ILE A 89 1.32 20.11 8.53
CA ILE A 89 1.46 18.94 9.39
C ILE A 89 0.92 17.77 8.58
N ASP A 90 1.76 16.78 8.30
CA ASP A 90 1.40 15.57 7.59
C ASP A 90 1.59 14.38 8.52
N TYR A 91 0.59 13.52 8.61
CA TYR A 91 0.64 12.26 9.32
C TYR A 91 0.34 11.12 8.35
N GLY A 92 1.18 10.10 8.34
CA GLY A 92 1.04 8.91 7.51
C GLY A 92 1.21 7.64 8.32
N ARG A 93 0.52 6.58 7.90
CA ARG A 93 0.66 5.25 8.47
C ARG A 93 0.75 4.22 7.36
N THR A 94 1.75 3.35 7.46
CA THR A 94 1.94 2.20 6.56
C THR A 94 1.86 0.94 7.39
N THR A 95 1.04 -0.02 6.97
CA THR A 95 0.82 -1.27 7.72
C THR A 95 1.69 -2.40 7.17
N PHE A 96 2.54 -2.99 8.01
CA PHE A 96 3.31 -4.20 7.71
C PHE A 96 2.84 -5.32 8.64
N HIS A 97 2.54 -6.51 8.10
CA HIS A 97 1.80 -7.55 8.82
C HIS A 97 2.65 -8.50 9.69
N LEU A 98 3.90 -8.14 9.96
CA LEU A 98 4.76 -8.89 10.88
C LEU A 98 5.47 -7.99 11.90
N ALA A 99 5.80 -6.76 11.52
CA ALA A 99 6.46 -5.76 12.36
C ALA A 99 5.49 -4.69 12.92
N GLY A 100 4.21 -4.76 12.57
CA GLY A 100 3.23 -3.72 12.88
C GLY A 100 3.24 -2.57 11.87
N GLY A 101 2.50 -1.49 12.18
CA GLY A 101 2.44 -0.32 11.31
C GLY A 101 3.50 0.72 11.63
N VAL A 102 4.13 1.29 10.60
CA VAL A 102 4.99 2.47 10.73
C VAL A 102 4.12 3.72 10.70
N ASN A 103 4.27 4.55 11.73
CA ASN A 103 3.62 5.86 11.82
C ASN A 103 4.68 6.93 11.57
N GLN A 104 4.36 7.89 10.72
CA GLN A 104 5.24 8.97 10.31
C GLN A 104 4.52 10.30 10.51
N LEU A 105 5.16 11.19 11.25
CA LEU A 105 4.69 12.55 11.51
C LEU A 105 5.70 13.53 10.93
N SER A 106 5.25 14.44 10.08
CA SER A 106 6.05 15.44 9.42
C SER A 106 5.49 16.83 9.68
N ILE A 107 6.38 17.78 9.94
CA ILE A 107 6.03 19.18 10.12
C ILE A 107 6.94 19.99 9.20
N GLY A 108 6.34 20.83 8.37
CA GLY A 108 7.05 21.71 7.44
C GLY A 108 6.51 23.12 7.49
N THR A 109 7.35 24.10 7.13
CA THR A 109 6.94 25.50 6.99
C THR A 109 7.63 26.12 5.78
N ASN A 110 6.97 27.08 5.13
CA ASN A 110 7.56 27.84 4.04
C ASN A 110 8.14 29.16 4.57
N LEU A 111 9.48 29.28 4.57
CA LEU A 111 10.20 30.47 5.03
C LEU A 111 9.91 31.72 4.19
N GLN A 112 9.59 31.56 2.89
CA GLN A 112 9.27 32.71 2.03
C GLN A 112 7.93 33.35 2.40
N GLU A 113 7.02 32.57 2.98
CA GLU A 113 5.74 33.13 3.41
C GLU A 113 5.95 34.17 4.52
N PHE A 114 7.10 34.19 5.24
CA PHE A 114 7.47 35.12 6.34
C PHE A 114 7.87 36.53 5.94
N ARG A 115 8.14 36.76 4.66
CA ARG A 115 8.56 38.06 4.14
C ARG A 115 7.36 38.91 3.72
#